data_AF-A0A6P3XLD2-F1
#
_entry.id   AF-A0A6P3XLD2-F1
#
_cell.length_a   1.000
_cell.length_b   1.000
_cell.length_c   1.000
_cell.angle_alpha   90.00
_cell.angle_beta   90.00
_cell.angle_gamma   90.00
#
_symmetry.space_group_name_H-M   'P 1'
#
loop_
_entity.id
_entity.type
_entity.pdbx_description
1 polymer ?
#
loop_
_entity_poly.entity_id
_entity_poly.type
_entity_poly.pdbx_seq_one_letter_code
_entity_poly.pdbx_strand_id
1 'polypeptide(L)'
;MSKTMVRKTKSGSYEYRGDPKFPAGVYTIHPPTVCDHMLGGKPIHLRRSSAYEGKEIGKIRDKSGARKYLIPSSKPAVYPKIMTKEEYERLRERNRVITKEERQAAAEAAEKEKDRLTRESMERKEAMRKQMDLQKYREKDPRIKEIEEEARKRTMHTLDRAQNMRLEQEQEIQRCNRFILETKCRAIRDAQIAEKKLIEREIVEEEKRLDEMMEDERRWAVKEELRKEQEEAARRLQFAQFLKEQIKENEEQRNLEFEKKQEESRLIDANNVAWQRDEMERQRRKEAKNVRLRQELKESYEQMKHYKTMEQEENRIIDLRILDYHRQKGEREAKKAEEQRRENTRKEQEQIKVATQRVQKIETQALIDEINVIRVREQVEREWRQKEKEAARKKLLAQETLQKGREEQINNKRFLQAIEMQRNKQESERIISMQQAALCKEKEELERRQQQALILRDEILKQVNEKEREHIVQRVKIFEEGLAMRAEAEKRQKLLQDVIERKCQEVRENRVPKVYIDEMKRMMENIQ
;
A
#
# COMPACT_ATOMS: atom_id res chain seq x y z
N MET A 1 -130.65 -63.39 -7.99
CA MET A 1 -129.45 -62.79 -7.38
C MET A 1 -128.28 -63.75 -7.60
N SER A 2 -127.63 -63.69 -8.76
CA SER A 2 -126.32 -63.01 -8.92
C SER A 2 -125.32 -63.51 -7.87
N LYS A 3 -124.77 -64.73 -8.03
CA LYS A 3 -123.59 -65.06 -8.86
C LYS A 3 -122.52 -63.96 -8.82
N THR A 4 -121.57 -64.10 -7.91
CA THR A 4 -120.24 -63.51 -8.05
C THR A 4 -119.21 -64.58 -7.69
N MET A 5 -118.85 -65.37 -8.71
CA MET A 5 -117.65 -66.20 -8.69
C MET A 5 -116.41 -65.30 -8.77
N VAL A 6 -115.44 -65.60 -7.91
CA VAL A 6 -114.17 -64.87 -7.74
C VAL A 6 -113.17 -65.26 -8.84
N ARG A 7 -112.36 -64.28 -9.25
CA ARG A 7 -111.54 -64.22 -10.47
C ARG A 7 -110.19 -64.98 -10.33
N LYS A 8 -109.76 -65.53 -11.49
CA LYS A 8 -108.57 -66.35 -11.81
C LYS A 8 -107.23 -65.96 -11.17
N THR A 9 -106.53 -66.94 -10.61
CA THR A 9 -105.06 -66.95 -10.42
C THR A 9 -104.37 -67.66 -11.61
N LYS A 10 -103.10 -67.33 -11.88
CA LYS A 10 -102.31 -67.62 -13.11
C LYS A 10 -102.15 -69.12 -13.53
N SER A 11 -102.82 -70.07 -12.88
CA SER A 11 -102.64 -71.51 -13.10
C SER A 11 -103.87 -72.27 -13.62
N GLY A 12 -104.87 -71.59 -14.21
CA GLY A 12 -106.00 -72.27 -14.90
C GLY A 12 -106.97 -73.02 -13.98
N SER A 13 -106.93 -72.76 -12.67
CA SER A 13 -107.70 -73.47 -11.65
C SER A 13 -108.93 -72.67 -11.19
N TYR A 14 -110.03 -73.36 -10.87
CA TYR A 14 -111.32 -72.74 -10.50
C TYR A 14 -111.67 -73.00 -9.03
N GLU A 15 -111.88 -71.94 -8.25
CA GLU A 15 -112.33 -72.05 -6.86
C GLU A 15 -113.86 -72.08 -6.76
N TYR A 16 -114.39 -73.14 -6.15
CA TYR A 16 -115.81 -73.32 -5.90
C TYR A 16 -116.12 -73.17 -4.41
N ARG A 17 -117.05 -72.27 -4.06
CA ARG A 17 -117.40 -71.98 -2.65
C ARG A 17 -118.37 -72.98 -1.99
N GLY A 18 -118.70 -74.07 -2.68
CA GLY A 18 -119.39 -75.22 -2.11
C GLY A 18 -120.92 -75.11 -2.13
N ASP A 19 -121.54 -76.26 -2.31
CA ASP A 19 -122.98 -76.57 -2.18
C ASP A 19 -123.09 -77.93 -1.48
N PRO A 20 -124.25 -78.34 -0.95
CA PRO A 20 -124.37 -79.60 -0.20
C PRO A 20 -123.91 -80.85 -0.96
N LYS A 21 -123.88 -80.81 -2.31
CA LYS A 21 -123.49 -81.94 -3.16
C LYS A 21 -121.99 -81.98 -3.52
N PHE A 22 -121.29 -80.84 -3.48
CA PHE A 22 -119.89 -80.75 -3.92
C PHE A 22 -119.04 -80.00 -2.89
N PRO A 23 -117.95 -80.60 -2.39
CA PRO A 23 -117.09 -79.96 -1.41
C PRO A 23 -116.43 -78.70 -2.00
N ALA A 24 -116.32 -77.67 -1.17
CA ALA A 24 -115.60 -76.45 -1.51
C ALA A 24 -114.12 -76.76 -1.75
N GLY A 25 -113.54 -76.19 -2.80
CA GLY A 25 -112.17 -76.49 -3.19
C GLY A 25 -111.82 -76.02 -4.59
N VAL A 26 -110.58 -76.31 -4.99
CA VAL A 26 -110.02 -75.91 -6.28
C VAL A 26 -110.19 -77.05 -7.29
N TYR A 27 -110.85 -76.78 -8.41
CA TYR A 27 -111.06 -77.73 -9.50
C TYR A 27 -110.13 -77.42 -10.67
N THR A 28 -109.52 -78.46 -11.27
CA THR A 28 -108.37 -78.34 -12.20
C THR A 28 -108.73 -78.06 -13.66
N ILE A 29 -109.93 -78.43 -14.11
CA ILE A 29 -110.35 -78.26 -15.51
C ILE A 29 -111.52 -77.28 -15.60
N HIS A 30 -112.58 -77.53 -14.82
CA HIS A 30 -113.76 -76.66 -14.72
C HIS A 30 -114.48 -76.88 -13.38
N PRO A 31 -115.22 -75.89 -12.87
CA PRO A 31 -115.95 -76.02 -11.62
C PRO A 31 -117.14 -76.99 -11.76
N PRO A 32 -117.67 -77.52 -10.64
CA PRO A 32 -118.76 -78.50 -10.63
C PRO A 32 -119.98 -78.08 -11.46
N THR A 33 -120.29 -76.79 -11.51
CA THR A 33 -121.39 -76.23 -12.31
C THR A 33 -121.35 -76.52 -13.82
N VAL A 34 -120.20 -76.95 -14.35
CA VAL A 34 -120.03 -77.30 -15.78
C VAL A 34 -120.03 -78.82 -15.99
N CYS A 35 -119.73 -79.61 -14.97
CA CYS A 35 -119.68 -81.06 -15.05
C CYS A 35 -119.96 -81.68 -13.67
N ASP A 36 -121.14 -82.30 -13.56
CA ASP A 36 -121.65 -82.91 -12.32
C ASP A 36 -121.24 -84.38 -12.15
N HIS A 37 -120.38 -84.92 -13.01
CA HIS A 37 -119.98 -86.32 -12.94
C HIS A 37 -119.10 -86.61 -11.71
N MET A 38 -119.47 -87.66 -10.97
CA MET A 38 -118.69 -88.21 -9.87
C MET A 38 -118.38 -89.69 -10.15
N LEU A 39 -117.16 -90.11 -9.83
CA LEU A 39 -116.73 -91.51 -9.89
C LEU A 39 -116.44 -91.97 -8.46
N GLY A 40 -117.20 -92.97 -7.98
CA GLY A 40 -117.10 -93.46 -6.60
C GLY A 40 -117.52 -92.43 -5.53
N GLY A 41 -118.53 -91.61 -5.82
CA GLY A 41 -119.04 -90.59 -4.90
C GLY A 41 -118.11 -89.38 -4.70
N LYS A 42 -117.04 -89.26 -5.49
CA LYS A 42 -116.09 -88.14 -5.42
C LYS A 42 -116.02 -87.38 -6.76
N PRO A 43 -115.85 -86.04 -6.73
CA PRO A 43 -115.75 -85.24 -7.94
C PRO A 43 -114.44 -85.50 -8.71
N ILE A 44 -114.53 -85.65 -10.04
CA ILE A 44 -113.41 -86.09 -10.89
C ILE A 44 -112.38 -84.97 -11.11
N HIS A 45 -112.80 -83.71 -11.02
CA HIS A 45 -111.96 -82.55 -11.33
C HIS A 45 -111.35 -81.87 -10.10
N LEU A 46 -111.64 -82.36 -8.89
CA LEU A 46 -111.13 -81.78 -7.65
C LEU A 46 -109.60 -81.97 -7.58
N ARG A 47 -108.86 -80.87 -7.41
CA ARG A 47 -107.41 -80.90 -7.29
C ARG A 47 -107.02 -81.51 -5.94
N ARG A 48 -106.10 -82.48 -5.96
CA ARG A 48 -105.50 -83.02 -4.73
C ARG A 48 -104.61 -81.96 -4.07
N SER A 49 -104.71 -81.86 -2.75
CA SER A 49 -103.97 -80.91 -1.91
C SER A 49 -102.48 -81.27 -1.86
N SER A 50 -102.18 -82.56 -1.99
CA SER A 50 -100.83 -83.11 -1.93
C SER A 50 -100.76 -84.45 -2.68
N ALA A 51 -99.61 -84.75 -3.30
CA ALA A 51 -99.38 -86.03 -3.97
C ALA A 51 -99.42 -87.26 -3.01
N TYR A 52 -99.34 -86.99 -1.70
CA TYR A 52 -99.29 -87.98 -0.64
C TYR A 52 -100.63 -88.24 0.05
N GLU A 53 -101.68 -87.51 -0.32
CA GLU A 53 -103.00 -87.58 0.32
C GLU A 53 -103.60 -89.00 0.19
N GLY A 54 -103.78 -89.67 1.33
CA GLY A 54 -104.35 -91.02 1.44
C GLY A 54 -103.41 -92.19 1.06
N LYS A 55 -102.09 -91.97 0.94
CA LYS A 55 -101.10 -93.03 0.63
C LYS A 55 -100.05 -93.16 1.73
N GLU A 56 -99.55 -94.36 1.98
CA GLU A 56 -98.46 -94.60 2.93
C GLU A 56 -97.12 -94.05 2.40
N ILE A 57 -96.35 -93.40 3.28
CA ILE A 57 -95.13 -92.66 2.94
C ILE A 57 -94.00 -93.14 3.84
N GLY A 58 -92.90 -93.61 3.24
CA GLY A 58 -91.64 -93.88 3.93
C GLY A 58 -90.73 -92.65 3.93
N LYS A 59 -89.90 -92.49 4.96
CA LYS A 59 -88.88 -91.42 5.06
C LYS A 59 -87.48 -92.05 5.09
N ILE A 60 -86.62 -91.71 4.13
CA ILE A 60 -85.18 -92.03 4.13
C ILE A 60 -84.39 -90.75 4.39
N ARG A 61 -83.36 -90.82 5.22
CA ARG A 61 -82.52 -89.68 5.62
C ARG A 61 -81.15 -89.75 4.94
N ASP A 62 -80.90 -88.86 3.99
CA ASP A 62 -79.58 -88.67 3.36
C ASP A 62 -78.92 -87.37 3.83
N LYS A 63 -77.64 -87.18 3.46
CA LYS A 63 -76.78 -86.03 3.85
C LYS A 63 -77.34 -84.64 3.50
N SER A 64 -78.38 -84.54 2.68
CA SER A 64 -79.05 -83.29 2.31
C SER A 64 -80.49 -83.17 2.85
N GLY A 65 -80.88 -83.98 3.84
CA GLY A 65 -82.19 -83.93 4.50
C GLY A 65 -83.12 -85.11 4.20
N ALA A 66 -84.18 -85.27 5.00
CA ALA A 66 -85.11 -86.41 4.90
C ALA A 66 -85.99 -86.35 3.64
N ARG A 67 -85.78 -87.28 2.69
CA ARG A 67 -86.62 -87.45 1.51
C ARG A 67 -87.79 -88.38 1.83
N LYS A 68 -89.00 -87.92 1.52
CA LYS A 68 -90.24 -88.71 1.58
C LYS A 68 -90.39 -89.44 0.25
N TYR A 69 -90.47 -90.77 0.26
CA TYR A 69 -90.79 -91.56 -0.93
C TYR A 69 -92.07 -92.34 -0.68
N LEU A 70 -92.85 -92.54 -1.75
CA LEU A 70 -94.05 -93.36 -1.69
C LEU A 70 -93.66 -94.83 -1.67
N ILE A 71 -94.23 -95.59 -0.74
CA ILE A 71 -94.16 -97.05 -0.78
C ILE A 71 -95.22 -97.51 -1.79
N PRO A 72 -94.84 -98.21 -2.87
CA PRO A 72 -95.80 -98.69 -3.86
C PRO A 72 -96.81 -99.65 -3.22
N SER A 73 -98.08 -99.27 -3.21
CA SER A 73 -99.19 -100.12 -2.74
C SER A 73 -99.78 -100.87 -3.94
N SER A 74 -100.12 -102.15 -3.73
CA SER A 74 -100.86 -102.95 -4.72
C SER A 74 -102.32 -102.53 -4.86
N LYS A 75 -102.83 -101.61 -4.01
CA LYS A 75 -104.21 -101.13 -4.07
C LYS A 75 -104.34 -100.01 -5.12
N PRO A 76 -105.31 -100.09 -6.06
CA PRO A 76 -105.48 -99.11 -7.14
C PRO A 76 -105.63 -97.67 -6.61
N ALA A 77 -104.98 -96.72 -7.29
CA ALA A 77 -104.91 -95.33 -6.86
C ALA A 77 -106.30 -94.66 -6.80
N VAL A 78 -106.59 -94.08 -5.63
CA VAL A 78 -107.89 -93.57 -5.16
C VAL A 78 -108.57 -92.49 -6.03
N TYR A 79 -107.92 -91.95 -7.07
CA TYR A 79 -108.60 -91.02 -7.99
C TYR A 79 -108.19 -91.25 -9.46
N PRO A 80 -109.15 -91.31 -10.39
CA PRO A 80 -108.90 -91.53 -11.82
C PRO A 80 -108.29 -90.30 -12.52
N LYS A 81 -107.42 -90.51 -13.53
CA LYS A 81 -106.85 -89.47 -14.40
C LYS A 81 -107.17 -89.81 -15.86
N ILE A 82 -107.68 -88.83 -16.61
CA ILE A 82 -107.99 -88.96 -18.04
C ILE A 82 -106.70 -88.68 -18.83
N MET A 83 -106.35 -89.53 -19.80
CA MET A 83 -105.17 -89.40 -20.66
C MET A 83 -105.63 -89.16 -22.10
N THR A 84 -104.95 -88.29 -22.85
CA THR A 84 -105.26 -88.01 -24.26
C THR A 84 -104.57 -89.01 -25.20
N LYS A 85 -105.12 -89.22 -26.41
CA LYS A 85 -104.63 -90.21 -27.37
C LYS A 85 -103.17 -89.93 -27.81
N GLU A 86 -102.79 -88.66 -27.95
CA GLU A 86 -101.42 -88.25 -28.26
C GLU A 86 -100.41 -88.57 -27.14
N GLU A 87 -100.82 -88.48 -25.87
CA GLU A 87 -99.96 -88.86 -24.75
C GLU A 87 -99.76 -90.39 -24.72
N TYR A 88 -100.81 -91.15 -25.04
CA TYR A 88 -100.73 -92.60 -25.18
C TYR A 88 -99.79 -93.01 -26.32
N GLU A 89 -99.90 -92.38 -27.49
CA GLU A 89 -99.04 -92.68 -28.64
C GLU A 89 -97.58 -92.24 -28.42
N ARG A 90 -97.33 -91.08 -27.79
CA ARG A 90 -95.97 -90.66 -27.39
C ARG A 90 -95.33 -91.63 -26.40
N LEU A 91 -96.09 -92.15 -25.44
CA LEU A 91 -95.62 -93.17 -24.51
C LEU A 91 -95.35 -94.50 -25.21
N ARG A 92 -96.14 -94.83 -26.24
CA ARG A 92 -95.91 -96.02 -27.08
C ARG A 92 -94.63 -95.87 -27.91
N GLU A 93 -94.38 -94.72 -28.53
CA GLU A 93 -93.18 -94.46 -29.33
C GLU A 93 -91.90 -94.36 -28.49
N ARG A 94 -91.94 -93.77 -27.29
CA ARG A 94 -90.79 -93.80 -26.36
C ARG A 94 -90.43 -95.19 -25.88
N ASN A 95 -91.38 -96.11 -25.85
CA ASN A 95 -91.15 -97.50 -25.50
C ASN A 95 -90.76 -98.37 -26.72
N ARG A 96 -90.62 -97.80 -27.92
CA ARG A 96 -90.01 -98.49 -29.06
C ARG A 96 -88.51 -98.59 -28.81
N VAL A 97 -88.02 -99.81 -28.58
CA VAL A 97 -86.60 -100.09 -28.37
C VAL A 97 -85.85 -99.85 -29.69
N ILE A 98 -85.09 -98.76 -29.77
CA ILE A 98 -84.20 -98.43 -30.89
C ILE A 98 -83.06 -99.47 -30.91
N THR A 99 -82.84 -100.10 -32.06
CA THR A 99 -81.78 -101.10 -32.27
C THR A 99 -80.39 -100.44 -32.25
N LYS A 100 -79.34 -101.20 -31.94
CA LYS A 100 -77.96 -100.65 -31.79
C LYS A 100 -77.47 -99.93 -33.06
N GLU A 101 -77.85 -100.42 -34.24
CA GLU A 101 -77.38 -99.90 -35.53
C GLU A 101 -77.97 -98.51 -35.86
N GLU A 102 -79.26 -98.29 -35.60
CA GLU A 102 -79.88 -96.97 -35.80
C GLU A 102 -79.31 -95.92 -34.85
N ARG A 103 -78.91 -96.33 -33.64
CA ARG A 103 -78.24 -95.46 -32.67
C ARG A 103 -76.81 -95.09 -33.11
N GLN A 104 -76.11 -96.00 -33.78
CA GLN A 104 -74.77 -95.75 -34.34
C GLN A 104 -74.83 -94.82 -35.55
N ALA A 105 -75.77 -95.05 -36.49
CA ALA A 105 -75.91 -94.20 -37.68
C ALA A 105 -76.27 -92.74 -37.32
N ALA A 106 -77.12 -92.53 -36.31
CA ALA A 106 -77.43 -91.18 -35.82
C ALA A 106 -76.24 -90.51 -35.12
N ALA A 107 -75.41 -91.28 -34.41
CA ALA A 107 -74.19 -90.78 -33.78
C ALA A 107 -73.15 -90.38 -34.84
N GLU A 108 -72.94 -91.22 -35.85
CA GLU A 108 -72.01 -90.93 -36.96
C GLU A 108 -72.44 -89.71 -37.77
N ALA A 109 -73.74 -89.53 -38.03
CA ALA A 109 -74.24 -88.34 -38.72
C ALA A 109 -74.02 -87.06 -37.89
N ALA A 110 -74.23 -87.13 -36.57
CA ALA A 110 -73.98 -86.03 -35.67
C ALA A 110 -72.48 -85.71 -35.52
N GLU A 111 -71.62 -86.72 -35.60
CA GLU A 111 -70.16 -86.57 -35.55
C GLU A 111 -69.63 -85.93 -36.83
N LYS A 112 -70.10 -86.35 -38.01
CA LYS A 112 -69.74 -85.73 -39.30
C LYS A 112 -70.12 -84.25 -39.38
N GLU A 113 -71.28 -83.87 -38.85
CA GLU A 113 -71.70 -82.46 -38.83
C GLU A 113 -70.85 -81.63 -37.85
N LYS A 114 -70.50 -82.20 -36.69
CA LYS A 114 -69.56 -81.55 -35.75
C LYS A 114 -68.21 -81.34 -36.40
N ASP A 115 -67.66 -82.37 -37.06
CA ASP A 115 -66.36 -82.31 -37.73
C ASP A 115 -66.29 -81.25 -38.83
N ARG A 116 -67.39 -81.03 -39.55
CA ARG A 116 -67.49 -79.95 -40.54
C ARG A 116 -67.35 -78.58 -39.87
N LEU A 117 -68.08 -78.34 -38.79
CA LEU A 117 -68.05 -77.08 -38.05
C LEU A 117 -66.69 -76.84 -37.35
N THR A 118 -66.04 -77.88 -36.83
CA THR A 118 -64.68 -77.75 -36.28
C THR A 118 -63.66 -77.44 -37.36
N ARG A 119 -63.78 -78.03 -38.56
CA ARG A 119 -62.87 -77.73 -39.68
C ARG A 119 -62.97 -76.26 -40.11
N GLU A 120 -64.18 -75.73 -40.28
CA GLU A 120 -64.40 -74.32 -40.60
C GLU A 120 -63.93 -73.34 -39.50
N SER A 121 -63.96 -73.78 -38.23
CA SER A 121 -63.41 -73.02 -37.11
C SER A 121 -61.88 -73.04 -37.08
N MET A 122 -61.28 -74.20 -37.36
CA MET A 122 -59.83 -74.34 -37.47
C MET A 122 -59.26 -73.52 -38.63
N GLU A 123 -59.91 -73.52 -39.79
CA GLU A 123 -59.50 -72.72 -40.95
C GLU A 123 -59.55 -71.21 -40.64
N ARG A 124 -60.58 -70.73 -39.95
CA ARG A 124 -60.63 -69.33 -39.47
C ARG A 124 -59.52 -69.01 -38.47
N LYS A 125 -59.19 -69.96 -37.58
CA LYS A 125 -58.13 -69.79 -36.57
C LYS A 125 -56.74 -69.78 -37.21
N GLU A 126 -56.52 -70.60 -38.23
CA GLU A 126 -55.29 -70.63 -39.02
C GLU A 126 -55.13 -69.37 -39.87
N ALA A 127 -56.19 -68.87 -40.50
CA ALA A 127 -56.16 -67.61 -41.24
C ALA A 127 -55.77 -66.43 -40.33
N MET A 128 -56.34 -66.37 -39.11
CA MET A 128 -55.99 -65.36 -38.11
C MET A 128 -54.53 -65.50 -37.63
N ARG A 129 -54.03 -66.72 -37.41
CA ARG A 129 -52.62 -66.95 -37.05
C ARG A 129 -51.67 -66.50 -38.16
N LYS A 130 -51.96 -66.85 -39.42
CA LYS A 130 -51.15 -66.42 -40.57
C LYS A 130 -51.12 -64.90 -40.72
N GLN A 131 -52.23 -64.19 -40.49
CA GLN A 131 -52.27 -62.72 -40.49
C GLN A 131 -51.45 -62.11 -39.33
N MET A 132 -51.53 -62.66 -38.13
CA MET A 132 -50.78 -62.20 -36.96
C MET A 132 -49.27 -62.48 -37.08
N ASP A 133 -48.89 -63.63 -37.66
CA ASP A 133 -47.49 -63.95 -37.91
C ASP A 133 -46.91 -63.07 -39.03
N LEU A 134 -47.68 -62.76 -40.08
CA LEU A 134 -47.29 -61.78 -41.10
C LEU A 134 -47.17 -60.35 -40.53
N GLN A 135 -47.98 -59.98 -39.54
CA GLN A 135 -47.87 -58.70 -38.82
C GLN A 135 -46.66 -58.64 -37.87
N LYS A 136 -46.24 -59.76 -37.26
CA LYS A 136 -45.00 -59.81 -36.47
C LYS A 136 -43.74 -59.59 -37.30
N TYR A 137 -43.77 -59.93 -38.59
CA TYR A 137 -42.66 -59.69 -39.52
C TYR A 137 -42.73 -58.32 -40.22
N ARG A 138 -43.87 -57.62 -40.19
CA ARG A 138 -43.99 -56.26 -40.73
C ARG A 138 -43.83 -55.23 -39.61
N GLU A 139 -42.67 -54.60 -39.64
CA GLU A 139 -42.31 -53.35 -38.95
C GLU A 139 -42.25 -53.45 -37.42
N LYS A 140 -41.06 -53.81 -36.91
CA LYS A 140 -40.60 -53.25 -35.63
C LYS A 140 -40.81 -51.74 -35.70
N ASP A 141 -41.51 -51.16 -34.72
CA ASP A 141 -41.74 -49.72 -34.57
C ASP A 141 -40.44 -48.95 -34.90
N PRO A 142 -40.46 -47.90 -35.74
CA PRO A 142 -39.26 -47.14 -36.09
C PRO A 142 -38.45 -46.70 -34.86
N ARG A 143 -39.13 -46.40 -33.75
CA ARG A 143 -38.48 -46.06 -32.48
C ARG A 143 -37.71 -47.23 -31.86
N ILE A 144 -38.21 -48.46 -32.01
CA ILE A 144 -37.52 -49.67 -31.55
C ILE A 144 -36.32 -49.97 -32.44
N LYS A 145 -36.41 -49.73 -33.75
CA LYS A 145 -35.26 -49.86 -34.67
C LYS A 145 -34.16 -48.85 -34.34
N GLU A 146 -34.50 -47.60 -34.04
CA GLU A 146 -33.53 -46.57 -33.63
C GLU A 146 -32.83 -46.96 -32.32
N ILE A 147 -33.58 -47.42 -31.32
CA ILE A 147 -33.01 -47.89 -30.05
C ILE A 147 -32.11 -49.12 -30.27
N GLU A 148 -32.52 -50.06 -31.12
CA GLU A 148 -31.72 -51.23 -31.47
C GLU A 148 -30.45 -50.84 -32.25
N GLU A 149 -30.52 -49.87 -33.16
CA GLU A 149 -29.36 -49.36 -33.90
C GLU A 149 -28.39 -48.60 -33.01
N GLU A 150 -28.90 -47.78 -32.09
CA GLU A 150 -28.09 -47.10 -31.11
C GLU A 150 -27.44 -48.09 -30.14
N ALA A 151 -28.18 -49.10 -29.69
CA ALA A 151 -27.62 -50.20 -28.91
C ALA A 151 -26.52 -50.93 -29.70
N ARG A 152 -26.75 -51.26 -30.98
CA ARG A 152 -25.72 -51.86 -31.86
C ARG A 152 -24.49 -50.96 -32.00
N LYS A 153 -24.64 -49.65 -32.21
CA LYS A 153 -23.52 -48.69 -32.30
C LYS A 153 -22.75 -48.61 -30.99
N ARG A 154 -23.44 -48.57 -29.85
CA ARG A 154 -22.81 -48.58 -28.52
C ARG A 154 -22.05 -49.88 -28.29
N THR A 155 -22.65 -51.03 -28.63
CA THR A 155 -21.99 -52.34 -28.56
C THR A 155 -20.77 -52.38 -29.47
N MET A 156 -20.87 -51.93 -30.73
CA MET A 156 -19.73 -51.88 -31.66
C MET A 156 -18.63 -50.94 -31.16
N HIS A 157 -18.97 -49.75 -30.68
CA HIS A 157 -17.97 -48.84 -30.09
C HIS A 157 -17.29 -49.47 -28.86
N THR A 158 -18.03 -50.24 -28.07
CA THR A 158 -17.47 -50.94 -26.89
C THR A 158 -16.53 -52.06 -27.32
N LEU A 159 -16.91 -52.83 -28.34
CA LEU A 159 -16.08 -53.89 -28.92
C LEU A 159 -14.84 -53.32 -29.61
N ASP A 160 -14.98 -52.25 -30.38
CA ASP A 160 -13.88 -51.54 -31.04
C ASP A 160 -12.93 -50.93 -30.03
N ARG A 161 -13.44 -50.27 -28.99
CA ARG A 161 -12.60 -49.78 -27.88
C ARG A 161 -11.88 -50.92 -27.17
N ALA A 162 -12.53 -52.06 -26.93
CA ALA A 162 -11.90 -53.22 -26.33
C ALA A 162 -10.81 -53.81 -27.23
N GLN A 163 -11.05 -53.86 -28.55
CA GLN A 163 -10.08 -54.29 -29.54
C GLN A 163 -8.88 -53.33 -29.61
N ASN A 164 -9.11 -52.02 -29.61
CA ASN A 164 -8.06 -51.00 -29.58
C ASN A 164 -7.24 -51.09 -28.28
N MET A 165 -7.87 -51.28 -27.12
CA MET A 165 -7.15 -51.50 -25.87
C MET A 165 -6.28 -52.76 -25.89
N ARG A 166 -6.71 -53.82 -26.58
CA ARG A 166 -5.88 -55.02 -26.78
C ARG A 166 -4.68 -54.71 -27.69
N LEU A 167 -4.89 -53.99 -28.79
CA LEU A 167 -3.81 -53.57 -29.70
C LEU A 167 -2.78 -52.66 -29.00
N GLU A 168 -3.23 -51.74 -28.15
CA GLU A 168 -2.36 -50.87 -27.34
C GLU A 168 -1.53 -51.64 -26.29
N GLN A 169 -1.98 -52.84 -25.89
CA GLN A 169 -1.20 -53.71 -25.01
C GLN A 169 -0.09 -54.49 -25.74
N GLU A 170 -0.15 -54.59 -27.07
CA GLU A 170 0.90 -55.24 -27.87
C GLU A 170 2.23 -54.46 -27.73
N GLN A 171 3.33 -55.20 -27.60
CA GLN A 171 4.62 -54.60 -27.23
C GLN A 171 5.15 -53.63 -28.29
N GLU A 172 4.88 -53.88 -29.57
CA GLU A 172 5.26 -53.05 -30.71
C GLU A 172 4.56 -51.69 -30.64
N ILE A 173 3.28 -51.68 -30.32
CA ILE A 173 2.50 -50.44 -30.17
C ILE A 173 2.97 -49.66 -28.95
N GLN A 174 3.28 -50.33 -27.83
CA GLN A 174 3.88 -49.65 -26.67
C GLN A 174 5.25 -49.04 -26.97
N ARG A 175 6.09 -49.71 -27.79
CA ARG A 175 7.36 -49.15 -28.26
C ARG A 175 7.13 -47.94 -29.17
N CYS A 176 6.19 -48.02 -30.11
CA CYS A 176 5.80 -46.88 -30.94
C CYS A 176 5.30 -45.69 -30.11
N ASN A 177 4.45 -45.94 -29.10
CA ASN A 177 3.97 -44.90 -28.18
C ASN A 177 5.10 -44.24 -27.40
N ARG A 178 6.12 -45.02 -26.99
CA ARG A 178 7.32 -44.50 -26.35
C ARG A 178 8.12 -43.59 -27.29
N PHE A 179 8.33 -44.01 -28.53
CA PHE A 179 8.99 -43.17 -29.56
C PHE A 179 8.20 -41.90 -29.88
N ILE A 180 6.87 -41.98 -29.96
CA ILE A 180 6.01 -40.81 -30.17
C ILE A 180 6.16 -39.84 -29.00
N LEU A 181 6.18 -40.34 -27.77
CA LEU A 181 6.37 -39.50 -26.58
C LEU A 181 7.75 -38.83 -26.57
N GLU A 182 8.81 -39.59 -26.85
CA GLU A 182 10.17 -39.05 -26.96
C GLU A 182 10.26 -37.97 -28.04
N THR A 183 9.61 -38.19 -29.18
CA THR A 183 9.56 -37.22 -30.29
C THR A 183 8.81 -35.95 -29.87
N LYS A 184 7.67 -36.08 -29.17
CA LYS A 184 6.93 -34.93 -28.62
C LYS A 184 7.79 -34.14 -27.62
N CYS A 185 8.47 -34.83 -26.71
CA CYS A 185 9.38 -34.19 -25.76
C CYS A 185 10.54 -33.48 -26.46
N ARG A 186 11.09 -34.08 -27.53
CA ARG A 186 12.14 -33.46 -28.35
C ARG A 186 11.64 -32.20 -29.04
N ALA A 187 10.47 -32.23 -29.65
CA ALA A 187 9.87 -31.06 -30.30
C ALA A 187 9.63 -29.91 -29.32
N ILE A 188 9.13 -30.21 -28.11
CA ILE A 188 8.96 -29.20 -27.05
C ILE A 188 10.32 -28.64 -26.62
N ARG A 189 11.34 -29.49 -26.44
CA ARG A 189 12.69 -29.04 -26.06
C ARG A 189 13.30 -28.13 -27.14
N ASP A 190 13.16 -28.49 -28.41
CA ASP A 190 13.68 -27.69 -29.52
C ASP A 190 12.97 -26.33 -29.59
N ALA A 191 11.66 -26.29 -29.34
CA ALA A 191 10.90 -25.04 -29.22
C ALA A 191 11.37 -24.18 -28.03
N GLN A 192 11.59 -24.78 -26.85
CA GLN A 192 12.11 -24.09 -25.67
C GLN A 192 13.53 -23.54 -25.90
N ILE A 193 14.39 -24.27 -26.62
CA ILE A 193 15.73 -23.80 -26.98
C ILE A 193 15.62 -22.60 -27.94
N ALA A 194 14.71 -22.64 -28.91
CA ALA A 194 14.48 -21.52 -29.81
C ALA A 194 13.95 -20.28 -29.08
N GLU A 195 13.02 -20.46 -28.14
CA GLU A 195 12.49 -19.39 -27.27
C GLU A 195 13.60 -18.79 -26.41
N LYS A 196 14.42 -19.62 -25.75
CA LYS A 196 15.55 -19.15 -24.94
C LYS A 196 16.54 -18.31 -25.77
N LYS A 197 16.84 -18.74 -27.00
CA LYS A 197 17.71 -17.98 -27.93
C LYS A 197 17.06 -16.69 -28.43
N LEU A 198 15.74 -16.61 -28.48
CA LEU A 198 15.05 -15.36 -28.78
C LEU A 198 15.16 -14.39 -27.61
N ILE A 199 14.86 -14.85 -26.39
CA ILE A 199 15.00 -14.06 -25.16
C ILE A 199 16.43 -13.55 -24.99
N GLU A 200 17.44 -14.39 -25.23
CA GLU A 200 18.85 -13.97 -25.15
C GLU A 200 19.18 -12.85 -26.15
N ARG A 201 18.60 -12.88 -27.36
CA ARG A 201 18.79 -11.80 -28.34
C ARG A 201 18.09 -10.52 -27.90
N GLU A 202 16.86 -10.61 -27.39
CA GLU A 202 16.12 -9.45 -26.88
C GLU A 202 16.82 -8.80 -25.69
N ILE A 203 17.40 -9.61 -24.78
CA ILE A 203 18.20 -9.10 -23.66
C ILE A 203 19.42 -8.34 -24.17
N VAL A 204 20.17 -8.91 -25.13
CA VAL A 204 21.36 -8.25 -25.71
C VAL A 204 20.99 -6.97 -26.45
N GLU A 205 19.84 -6.91 -27.12
CA GLU A 205 19.35 -5.69 -27.76
C GLU A 205 18.97 -4.61 -26.74
N GLU A 206 18.30 -4.98 -25.65
CA GLU A 206 17.95 -4.03 -24.59
C GLU A 206 19.19 -3.56 -23.81
N GLU A 207 20.16 -4.45 -23.54
CA GLU A 207 21.46 -4.07 -22.96
C GLU A 207 22.18 -3.04 -23.84
N LYS A 208 22.23 -3.24 -25.16
CA LYS A 208 22.80 -2.25 -26.09
C LYS A 208 22.06 -0.91 -26.05
N ARG A 209 20.72 -0.94 -25.99
CA ARG A 209 19.91 0.27 -25.88
C ARG A 209 20.18 1.03 -24.58
N LEU A 210 20.34 0.31 -23.46
CA LEU A 210 20.70 0.90 -22.17
C LEU A 210 22.12 1.46 -22.18
N ASP A 211 23.07 0.76 -22.78
CA ASP A 211 24.46 1.22 -22.95
C ASP A 211 24.52 2.52 -23.78
N GLU A 212 23.74 2.61 -24.86
CA GLU A 212 23.61 3.83 -25.67
C GLU A 212 23.03 4.99 -24.87
N MET A 213 21.98 4.74 -24.07
CA MET A 213 21.40 5.74 -23.17
C MET A 213 22.41 6.24 -22.13
N MET A 214 23.16 5.32 -21.52
CA MET A 214 24.20 5.64 -20.54
C MET A 214 25.36 6.44 -21.17
N GLU A 215 25.78 6.10 -22.39
CA GLU A 215 26.81 6.87 -23.10
C GLU A 215 26.31 8.27 -23.48
N ASP A 216 25.05 8.43 -23.84
CA ASP A 216 24.47 9.74 -24.10
C ASP A 216 24.34 10.59 -22.83
N GLU A 217 23.98 10.00 -21.69
CA GLU A 217 24.03 10.66 -20.39
C GLU A 217 25.46 11.07 -20.03
N ARG A 218 26.44 10.18 -20.24
CA ARG A 218 27.86 10.47 -20.02
C ARG A 218 28.32 11.65 -20.89
N ARG A 219 27.97 11.66 -22.18
CA ARG A 219 28.27 12.76 -23.11
C ARG A 219 27.61 14.06 -22.68
N TRP A 220 26.37 14.00 -22.19
CA TRP A 220 25.66 15.16 -21.69
C TRP A 220 26.33 15.72 -20.43
N ALA A 221 26.70 14.86 -19.48
CA ALA A 221 27.44 15.26 -18.28
C ALA A 221 28.78 15.92 -18.63
N VAL A 222 29.55 15.36 -19.56
CA VAL A 222 30.81 15.97 -20.03
C VAL A 222 30.56 17.33 -20.70
N LYS A 223 29.52 17.47 -21.52
CA LYS A 223 29.16 18.77 -22.12
C LYS A 223 28.76 19.79 -21.07
N GLU A 224 28.03 19.38 -20.04
CA GLU A 224 27.60 20.26 -18.96
C GLU A 224 28.78 20.72 -18.09
N GLU A 225 29.71 19.83 -17.77
CA GLU A 225 30.94 20.21 -17.07
C GLU A 225 31.81 21.15 -17.92
N LEU A 226 31.94 20.89 -19.22
CA LEU A 226 32.63 21.80 -20.13
C LEU A 226 31.95 23.19 -20.17
N ARG A 227 30.61 23.24 -20.14
CA ARG A 227 29.85 24.50 -20.07
C ARG A 227 30.16 25.27 -18.79
N LYS A 228 30.19 24.59 -17.64
CA LYS A 228 30.57 25.21 -16.35
C LYS A 228 32.00 25.72 -16.36
N GLU A 229 32.95 24.94 -16.89
CA GLU A 229 34.34 25.37 -17.03
C GLU A 229 34.47 26.61 -17.92
N GLN A 230 33.74 26.67 -19.04
CA GLN A 230 33.70 27.84 -19.91
C GLN A 230 33.13 29.07 -19.20
N GLU A 231 32.05 28.92 -18.44
CA GLU A 231 31.50 30.01 -17.64
C GLU A 231 32.48 30.49 -16.56
N GLU A 232 33.16 29.56 -15.88
CA GLU A 232 34.20 29.91 -14.92
C GLU A 232 35.38 30.63 -15.57
N ALA A 233 35.83 30.15 -16.73
CA ALA A 233 36.89 30.79 -17.50
C ALA A 233 36.48 32.21 -17.94
N ALA A 234 35.23 32.40 -18.37
CA ALA A 234 34.69 33.70 -18.71
C ALA A 234 34.64 34.63 -17.48
N ARG A 235 34.18 34.14 -16.32
CA ARG A 235 34.20 34.89 -15.06
C ARG A 235 35.62 35.29 -14.66
N ARG A 236 36.59 34.37 -14.77
CA ARG A 236 38.01 34.66 -14.51
C ARG A 236 38.57 35.72 -15.46
N LEU A 237 38.19 35.67 -16.74
CA LEU A 237 38.59 36.66 -17.74
C LEU A 237 38.01 38.05 -17.41
N GLN A 238 36.71 38.12 -17.10
CA GLN A 238 36.04 39.36 -16.70
C GLN A 238 36.66 39.94 -15.44
N PHE A 239 36.93 39.12 -14.43
CA PHE A 239 37.60 39.55 -13.22
C PHE A 239 39.02 40.05 -13.49
N ALA A 240 39.78 39.38 -14.35
CA ALA A 240 41.11 39.83 -14.76
C ALA A 240 41.07 41.16 -15.54
N GLN A 241 40.04 41.38 -16.36
CA GLN A 241 39.82 42.67 -17.04
C GLN A 241 39.52 43.77 -16.03
N PHE A 242 38.60 43.53 -15.11
CA PHE A 242 38.28 44.48 -14.04
C PHE A 242 39.50 44.85 -13.19
N LEU A 243 40.31 43.87 -12.79
CA LEU A 243 41.57 44.14 -12.07
C LEU A 243 42.56 44.98 -12.90
N LYS A 244 42.65 44.72 -14.20
CA LYS A 244 43.50 45.53 -15.10
C LYS A 244 43.00 46.97 -15.18
N GLU A 245 41.69 47.18 -15.24
CA GLU A 245 41.09 48.52 -15.20
C GLU A 245 41.39 49.23 -13.88
N GLN A 246 41.21 48.55 -12.75
CA GLN A 246 41.56 49.09 -11.43
C GLN A 246 43.05 49.46 -11.31
N ILE A 247 43.96 48.64 -11.86
CA ILE A 247 45.39 48.94 -11.88
C ILE A 247 45.66 50.20 -12.70
N LYS A 248 45.03 50.33 -13.88
CA LYS A 248 45.16 51.54 -14.70
C LYS A 248 44.62 52.77 -14.00
N GLU A 249 43.44 52.71 -13.39
CA GLU A 249 42.87 53.82 -12.62
C GLU A 249 43.79 54.25 -11.47
N ASN A 250 44.38 53.28 -10.76
CA ASN A 250 45.34 53.58 -9.69
C ASN A 250 46.64 54.21 -10.23
N GLU A 251 47.14 53.75 -11.38
CA GLU A 251 48.30 54.37 -12.05
C GLU A 251 47.99 55.80 -12.50
N GLU A 252 46.81 56.04 -13.07
CA GLU A 252 46.35 57.37 -13.46
C GLU A 252 46.22 58.30 -12.25
N GLN A 253 45.65 57.82 -11.14
CA GLN A 253 45.59 58.58 -9.88
C GLN A 253 46.98 58.93 -9.35
N ARG A 254 47.91 57.97 -9.37
CA ARG A 254 49.31 58.23 -8.97
C ARG A 254 49.98 59.27 -9.87
N ASN A 255 49.71 59.24 -11.17
CA ASN A 255 50.22 60.23 -12.11
C ASN A 255 49.63 61.62 -11.83
N LEU A 256 48.32 61.72 -11.61
CA LEU A 256 47.66 62.98 -11.25
C LEU A 256 48.19 63.57 -9.92
N GLU A 257 48.41 62.73 -8.91
CA GLU A 257 49.04 63.17 -7.65
C GLU A 257 50.48 63.66 -7.87
N PHE A 258 51.23 62.99 -8.73
CA PHE A 258 52.58 63.40 -9.08
C PHE A 258 52.59 64.74 -9.82
N GLU A 259 51.66 64.97 -10.74
CA GLU A 259 51.47 66.26 -11.42
C GLU A 259 51.07 67.37 -10.44
N LYS A 260 50.13 67.11 -9.51
CA LYS A 260 49.76 68.06 -8.46
C LYS A 260 50.96 68.44 -7.59
N LYS A 261 51.75 67.47 -7.15
CA LYS A 261 52.97 67.74 -6.36
C LYS A 261 54.00 68.56 -7.14
N GLN A 262 54.15 68.31 -8.44
CA GLN A 262 55.02 69.14 -9.28
C GLN A 262 54.51 70.58 -9.37
N GLU A 263 53.21 70.78 -9.57
CA GLU A 263 52.64 72.12 -9.66
C GLU A 263 52.71 72.86 -8.32
N GLU A 264 52.44 72.19 -7.20
CA GLU A 264 52.67 72.72 -5.85
C GLU A 264 54.14 73.11 -5.64
N SER A 265 55.07 72.27 -6.08
CA SER A 265 56.52 72.56 -5.99
C SER A 265 56.89 73.80 -6.81
N ARG A 266 56.37 73.91 -8.05
CA ARG A 266 56.58 75.10 -8.89
C ARG A 266 56.02 76.37 -8.25
N LEU A 267 54.84 76.28 -7.64
CA LEU A 267 54.22 77.41 -6.94
C LEU A 267 55.03 77.83 -5.71
N ILE A 268 55.52 76.85 -4.94
CA ILE A 268 56.43 77.09 -3.81
C ILE A 268 57.71 77.77 -4.28
N ASP A 269 58.33 77.28 -5.36
CA ASP A 269 59.53 77.89 -5.93
C ASP A 269 59.29 79.33 -6.41
N ALA A 270 58.16 79.57 -7.10
CA ALA A 270 57.76 80.91 -7.53
C ALA A 270 57.54 81.85 -6.33
N ASN A 271 56.87 81.37 -5.28
CA ASN A 271 56.68 82.11 -4.03
C ASN A 271 58.02 82.39 -3.33
N ASN A 272 58.93 81.43 -3.29
CA ASN A 272 60.27 81.60 -2.72
C ASN A 272 61.06 82.67 -3.47
N VAL A 273 61.03 82.65 -4.81
CA VAL A 273 61.67 83.69 -5.65
C VAL A 273 61.02 85.05 -5.42
N ALA A 274 59.70 85.13 -5.32
CA ALA A 274 59.00 86.39 -5.03
C ALA A 274 59.37 86.94 -3.64
N TRP A 275 59.44 86.09 -2.62
CA TRP A 275 59.86 86.47 -1.28
C TRP A 275 61.31 86.96 -1.25
N GLN A 276 62.23 86.27 -1.93
CA GLN A 276 63.62 86.72 -2.07
C GLN A 276 63.70 88.09 -2.76
N ARG A 277 62.88 88.35 -3.78
CA ARG A 277 62.82 89.65 -4.46
C ARG A 277 62.31 90.76 -3.54
N ASP A 278 61.24 90.52 -2.79
CA ASP A 278 60.70 91.50 -1.83
C ASP A 278 61.73 91.81 -0.73
N GLU A 279 62.42 90.80 -0.20
CA GLU A 279 63.46 91.02 0.81
C GLU A 279 64.64 91.83 0.23
N MET A 280 65.10 91.53 -0.99
CA MET A 280 66.11 92.32 -1.68
C MET A 280 65.67 93.77 -1.91
N GLU A 281 64.40 94.00 -2.25
CA GLU A 281 63.87 95.35 -2.41
C GLU A 281 63.77 96.08 -1.06
N ARG A 282 63.39 95.37 0.01
CA ARG A 282 63.35 95.90 1.38
C ARG A 282 64.73 96.33 1.84
N GLN A 283 65.77 95.54 1.53
CA GLN A 283 67.17 95.89 1.82
C GLN A 283 67.59 97.12 1.01
N ARG A 284 67.31 97.17 -0.30
CA ARG A 284 67.59 98.37 -1.14
C ARG A 284 66.89 99.63 -0.61
N ARG A 285 65.65 99.52 -0.15
CA ARG A 285 64.92 100.65 0.47
C ARG A 285 65.58 101.11 1.78
N LYS A 286 66.06 100.19 2.62
CA LYS A 286 66.82 100.53 3.83
C LYS A 286 68.14 101.20 3.48
N GLU A 287 68.89 100.67 2.53
CA GLU A 287 70.14 101.27 2.04
C GLU A 287 69.91 102.67 1.49
N ALA A 288 68.89 102.87 0.66
CA ALA A 288 68.52 104.19 0.13
C ALA A 288 68.17 105.18 1.25
N LYS A 289 67.40 104.75 2.26
CA LYS A 289 67.11 105.57 3.46
C LYS A 289 68.38 105.89 4.25
N ASN A 290 69.27 104.92 4.44
CA ASN A 290 70.53 105.11 5.13
C ASN A 290 71.45 106.09 4.38
N VAL A 291 71.48 106.05 3.05
CA VAL A 291 72.23 107.01 2.23
C VAL A 291 71.66 108.42 2.38
N ARG A 292 70.33 108.58 2.32
CA ARG A 292 69.68 109.88 2.55
C ARG A 292 69.99 110.44 3.94
N LEU A 293 69.86 109.61 4.98
CA LEU A 293 70.19 110.01 6.35
C LEU A 293 71.66 110.40 6.50
N ARG A 294 72.58 109.69 5.83
CA ARG A 294 74.02 110.06 5.80
C ARG A 294 74.26 111.39 5.11
N GLN A 295 73.52 111.71 4.05
CA GLN A 295 73.61 113.02 3.37
C GLN A 295 73.09 114.13 4.28
N GLU A 296 71.92 113.97 4.89
CA GLU A 296 71.35 114.91 5.86
C GLU A 296 72.29 115.15 7.07
N LEU A 297 72.89 114.09 7.61
CA LEU A 297 73.90 114.18 8.67
C LEU A 297 75.15 114.93 8.21
N LYS A 298 75.60 114.72 6.97
CA LYS A 298 76.77 115.41 6.42
C LYS A 298 76.50 116.90 6.25
N GLU A 299 75.33 117.25 5.70
CA GLU A 299 74.89 118.65 5.57
C GLU A 299 74.78 119.33 6.93
N SER A 300 74.17 118.67 7.91
CA SER A 300 74.08 119.18 9.29
C SER A 300 75.46 119.33 9.94
N TYR A 301 76.38 118.39 9.71
CA TYR A 301 77.76 118.47 10.18
C TYR A 301 78.53 119.63 9.53
N GLU A 302 78.37 119.85 8.23
CA GLU A 302 78.97 120.97 7.50
C GLU A 302 78.44 122.32 8.02
N GLN A 303 77.13 122.43 8.27
CA GLN A 303 76.51 123.60 8.90
C GLN A 303 77.07 123.84 10.31
N MET A 304 77.13 122.79 11.15
CA MET A 304 77.69 122.88 12.51
C MET A 304 79.16 123.29 12.49
N LYS A 305 79.95 122.77 11.55
CA LYS A 305 81.34 123.16 11.35
C LYS A 305 81.44 124.63 10.97
N HIS A 306 80.56 125.12 10.10
CA HIS A 306 80.52 126.54 9.72
C HIS A 306 80.18 127.44 10.91
N TYR A 307 79.16 127.10 11.70
CA TYR A 307 78.84 127.84 12.94
C TYR A 307 80.02 127.84 13.91
N LYS A 308 80.70 126.71 14.09
CA LYS A 308 81.87 126.62 14.96
C LYS A 308 83.03 127.49 14.45
N THR A 309 83.24 127.59 13.14
CA THR A 309 84.25 128.53 12.58
C THR A 309 83.86 129.99 12.78
N MET A 310 82.57 130.32 12.66
CA MET A 310 82.06 131.67 12.96
C MET A 310 82.24 132.01 14.45
N GLU A 311 81.89 131.08 15.35
CA GLU A 311 82.08 131.23 16.79
C GLU A 311 83.56 131.40 17.13
N GLN A 312 84.48 130.69 16.47
CA GLN A 312 85.93 130.89 16.65
C GLN A 312 86.38 132.28 16.21
N GLU A 313 85.85 132.81 15.11
CA GLU A 313 86.20 134.16 14.65
C GLU A 313 85.57 135.25 15.56
N GLU A 314 84.34 135.04 16.03
CA GLU A 314 83.70 135.89 17.05
C GLU A 314 84.49 135.88 18.36
N ASN A 315 84.89 134.70 18.85
CA ASN A 315 85.73 134.56 20.03
C ASN A 315 87.08 135.23 19.82
N ARG A 316 87.68 135.15 18.64
CA ARG A 316 88.92 135.88 18.32
C ARG A 316 88.73 137.40 18.37
N ILE A 317 87.61 137.91 17.86
CA ILE A 317 87.26 139.35 17.94
C ILE A 317 87.00 139.77 19.39
N ILE A 318 86.31 138.91 20.16
CA ILE A 318 86.07 139.12 21.59
C ILE A 318 87.40 139.10 22.35
N ASP A 319 88.31 138.17 22.09
CA ASP A 319 89.63 138.08 22.71
C ASP A 319 90.48 139.31 22.39
N LEU A 320 90.44 139.82 21.16
CA LEU A 320 91.08 141.09 20.80
C LEU A 320 90.46 142.28 21.56
N ARG A 321 89.12 142.32 21.69
CA ARG A 321 88.43 143.32 22.53
C ARG A 321 88.74 143.17 24.02
N ILE A 322 88.89 141.94 24.50
CA ILE A 322 89.25 141.59 25.88
C ILE A 322 90.69 141.99 26.15
N LEU A 323 91.62 141.81 25.20
CA LEU A 323 93.01 142.27 25.30
C LEU A 323 93.09 143.80 25.32
N ASP A 324 92.35 144.49 24.46
CA ASP A 324 92.28 145.96 24.48
C ASP A 324 91.61 146.49 25.74
N TYR A 325 90.55 145.81 26.22
CA TYR A 325 89.91 146.12 27.49
C TYR A 325 90.86 145.82 28.66
N HIS A 326 91.59 144.70 28.70
CA HIS A 326 92.54 144.36 29.75
C HIS A 326 93.78 145.24 29.74
N ARG A 327 94.22 145.74 28.60
CA ARG A 327 95.26 146.78 28.52
C ARG A 327 94.78 148.07 29.21
N GLN A 328 93.56 148.51 28.90
CA GLN A 328 92.94 149.70 29.51
C GLN A 328 92.49 149.49 30.97
N LYS A 329 92.15 148.25 31.35
CA LYS A 329 91.73 147.84 32.69
C LYS A 329 92.92 147.56 33.59
N GLY A 330 94.01 146.98 33.10
CA GLY A 330 95.25 146.77 33.84
C GLY A 330 95.88 148.09 34.31
N GLU A 331 95.81 149.14 33.48
CA GLU A 331 96.24 150.50 33.85
C GLU A 331 95.30 151.16 34.90
N ARG A 332 94.06 150.68 35.05
CA ARG A 332 93.06 151.15 36.03
C ARG A 332 92.95 150.27 37.28
N GLU A 333 93.27 148.97 37.18
CA GLU A 333 93.25 147.98 38.25
C GLU A 333 94.59 147.87 38.97
N ALA A 334 95.73 148.16 38.33
CA ALA A 334 96.97 148.43 39.07
C ALA A 334 96.81 149.58 40.08
N LYS A 335 95.86 150.50 39.83
CA LYS A 335 95.49 151.60 40.73
C LYS A 335 94.37 151.26 41.74
N LYS A 336 93.66 150.12 41.61
CA LYS A 336 92.57 149.66 42.51
C LYS A 336 92.83 148.33 43.23
N ALA A 337 93.78 147.53 42.76
CA ALA A 337 94.18 146.23 43.34
C ALA A 337 94.96 146.40 44.66
N GLU A 338 95.55 147.58 44.88
CA GLU A 338 96.07 148.01 46.18
C GLU A 338 94.93 148.21 47.22
N GLU A 339 93.72 148.55 46.77
CA GLU A 339 92.55 148.84 47.61
C GLU A 339 91.60 147.64 47.82
N GLN A 340 91.45 146.72 46.86
CA GLN A 340 90.48 145.61 46.93
C GLN A 340 90.99 144.29 47.56
N ARG A 341 92.29 144.15 47.85
CA ARG A 341 92.83 142.99 48.61
C ARG A 341 92.29 142.89 50.05
N ARG A 342 91.66 143.94 50.58
CA ARG A 342 91.12 143.98 51.95
C ARG A 342 89.62 143.66 52.06
N GLU A 343 88.87 143.57 50.94
CA GLU A 343 87.40 143.45 50.97
C GLU A 343 86.87 142.04 50.57
N ASN A 344 87.61 141.26 49.77
CA ASN A 344 87.13 140.00 49.17
C ASN A 344 87.12 138.76 50.08
N THR A 345 87.64 138.82 51.30
CA THR A 345 87.59 137.69 52.25
C THR A 345 86.25 137.57 53.00
N ARG A 346 85.26 138.44 52.73
CA ARG A 346 84.03 138.53 53.55
C ARG A 346 82.74 137.98 52.96
N LYS A 347 82.61 137.61 51.67
CA LYS A 347 81.28 137.31 51.08
C LYS A 347 81.18 136.10 50.14
N GLU A 348 82.03 135.08 50.32
CA GLU A 348 81.87 133.76 49.66
C GLU A 348 80.87 132.82 50.37
N GLN A 349 80.24 133.24 51.48
CA GLN A 349 79.44 132.34 52.33
C GLN A 349 77.91 132.32 52.09
N GLU A 350 77.35 133.03 51.10
CA GLU A 350 75.89 133.16 50.97
C GLU A 350 75.21 132.30 49.89
N GLN A 351 75.93 131.59 49.00
CA GLN A 351 75.31 130.93 47.83
C GLN A 351 75.14 129.40 47.89
N ILE A 352 75.16 128.76 49.07
CA ILE A 352 75.05 127.28 49.20
C ILE A 352 73.63 126.78 49.62
N LYS A 353 72.72 127.64 50.08
CA LYS A 353 71.47 127.19 50.75
C LYS A 353 70.27 126.83 49.85
N VAL A 354 70.31 127.06 48.53
CA VAL A 354 69.12 126.89 47.65
C VAL A 354 69.06 125.52 46.95
N ALA A 355 70.14 124.73 46.95
CA ALA A 355 70.22 123.48 46.19
C ALA A 355 69.58 122.24 46.87
N THR A 356 69.41 122.24 48.20
CA THR A 356 69.03 121.03 48.97
C THR A 356 67.53 120.71 49.02
N GLN A 357 66.64 121.66 48.72
CA GLN A 357 65.19 121.47 48.90
C GLN A 357 64.48 120.79 47.71
N ARG A 358 65.12 120.68 46.52
CA ARG A 358 64.51 120.05 45.33
C ARG A 358 64.65 118.52 45.28
N VAL A 359 65.64 117.94 45.96
CA VAL A 359 65.96 116.50 45.89
C VAL A 359 64.94 115.66 46.69
N GLN A 360 64.49 116.14 47.85
CA GLN A 360 63.62 115.37 48.76
C GLN A 360 62.18 115.14 48.25
N LYS A 361 61.66 115.99 47.36
CA LYS A 361 60.30 115.83 46.81
C LYS A 361 60.20 114.70 45.77
N ILE A 362 61.30 114.35 45.12
CA ILE A 362 61.35 113.27 44.11
C ILE A 362 61.42 111.90 44.82
N GLU A 363 62.14 111.84 45.94
CA GLU A 363 62.30 110.62 46.75
C GLU A 363 60.99 110.19 47.44
N THR A 364 60.15 111.14 47.86
CA THR A 364 58.86 110.84 48.52
C THR A 364 57.80 110.25 47.59
N GLN A 365 57.85 110.58 46.28
CA GLN A 365 56.88 110.06 45.31
C GLN A 365 57.21 108.63 44.86
N ALA A 366 58.50 108.30 44.72
CA ALA A 366 58.96 106.97 44.33
C ALA A 366 58.62 105.87 45.38
N LEU A 367 58.65 106.23 46.67
CA LEU A 367 58.30 105.31 47.77
C LEU A 367 56.81 104.96 47.81
N ILE A 368 55.93 105.84 47.31
CA ILE A 368 54.47 105.58 47.27
C ILE A 368 54.13 104.60 46.13
N ASP A 369 54.82 104.68 44.99
CA ASP A 369 54.61 103.79 43.84
C ASP A 369 55.12 102.37 44.09
N GLU A 370 56.21 102.19 44.85
CA GLU A 370 56.70 100.86 45.27
C GLU A 370 55.71 100.11 46.17
N ILE A 371 55.05 100.80 47.10
CA ILE A 371 54.07 100.19 48.03
C ILE A 371 52.82 99.71 47.28
N ASN A 372 52.39 100.44 46.25
CA ASN A 372 51.24 100.06 45.43
C ASN A 372 51.53 98.83 44.55
N VAL A 373 52.75 98.72 44.00
CA VAL A 373 53.18 97.55 43.21
C VAL A 373 53.20 96.27 44.03
N ILE A 374 53.60 96.34 45.30
CA ILE A 374 53.65 95.18 46.20
C ILE A 374 52.23 94.66 46.54
N ARG A 375 51.27 95.56 46.83
CA ARG A 375 49.87 95.16 47.11
C ARG A 375 49.20 94.50 45.90
N VAL A 376 49.41 95.03 44.70
CA VAL A 376 48.87 94.45 43.46
C VAL A 376 49.51 93.08 43.17
N ARG A 377 50.82 92.93 43.39
CA ARG A 377 51.51 91.64 43.26
C ARG A 377 50.96 90.59 44.22
N GLU A 378 50.75 90.91 45.49
CA GLU A 378 50.20 89.97 46.46
C GLU A 378 48.75 89.56 46.14
N GLN A 379 47.93 90.49 45.64
CA GLN A 379 46.54 90.19 45.26
C GLN A 379 46.47 89.28 44.04
N VAL A 380 47.26 89.57 43.00
CA VAL A 380 47.39 88.71 41.80
C VAL A 380 47.93 87.32 42.17
N GLU A 381 48.88 87.24 43.10
CA GLU A 381 49.44 85.96 43.53
C GLU A 381 48.44 85.11 44.35
N ARG A 382 47.60 85.73 45.19
CA ARG A 382 46.53 85.04 45.92
C ARG A 382 45.43 84.54 44.98
N GLU A 383 45.03 85.36 44.01
CA GLU A 383 44.06 84.96 42.98
C GLU A 383 44.62 83.86 42.06
N TRP A 384 45.91 83.89 41.76
CA TRP A 384 46.58 82.84 40.99
C TRP A 384 46.64 81.52 41.75
N ARG A 385 47.01 81.53 43.04
CA ARG A 385 46.99 80.31 43.88
C ARG A 385 45.58 79.73 44.05
N GLN A 386 44.55 80.58 44.15
CA GLN A 386 43.14 80.15 44.18
C GLN A 386 42.76 79.48 42.85
N LYS A 387 43.08 80.10 41.70
CA LYS A 387 42.81 79.54 40.37
C LYS A 387 43.54 78.22 40.10
N GLU A 388 44.81 78.08 40.52
CA GLU A 388 45.56 76.82 40.41
C GLU A 388 44.93 75.71 41.28
N LYS A 389 44.53 76.04 42.52
CA LYS A 389 43.86 75.09 43.41
C LYS A 389 42.50 74.64 42.87
N GLU A 390 41.73 75.55 42.28
CA GLU A 390 40.46 75.23 41.63
C GLU A 390 40.64 74.41 40.34
N ALA A 391 41.63 74.76 39.52
CA ALA A 391 41.97 74.00 38.32
C ALA A 391 42.43 72.57 38.66
N ALA A 392 43.25 72.41 39.70
CA ALA A 392 43.65 71.11 40.22
C ALA A 392 42.45 70.30 40.73
N ARG A 393 41.54 70.92 41.49
CA ARG A 393 40.29 70.28 41.95
C ARG A 393 39.39 69.86 40.79
N LYS A 394 39.22 70.70 39.78
CA LYS A 394 38.43 70.37 38.57
C LYS A 394 39.06 69.21 37.80
N LYS A 395 40.39 69.17 37.67
CA LYS A 395 41.11 68.05 37.06
C LYS A 395 40.93 66.75 37.84
N LEU A 396 41.01 66.79 39.17
CA LEU A 396 40.78 65.62 40.03
C LEU A 396 39.36 65.09 39.89
N LEU A 397 38.35 65.96 39.98
CA LEU A 397 36.95 65.58 39.79
C LEU A 397 36.69 65.00 38.39
N ALA A 398 37.29 65.59 37.35
CA ALA A 398 37.19 65.07 35.98
C ALA A 398 37.88 63.69 35.83
N GLN A 399 38.99 63.45 36.54
CA GLN A 399 39.63 62.13 36.57
C GLN A 399 38.77 61.10 37.33
N GLU A 400 38.18 61.47 38.46
CA GLU A 400 37.29 60.59 39.22
C GLU A 400 36.03 60.21 38.42
N THR A 401 35.43 61.16 37.69
CA THR A 401 34.27 60.86 36.83
C THR A 401 34.66 59.97 35.64
N LEU A 402 35.82 60.19 35.04
CA LEU A 402 36.36 59.31 33.99
C LEU A 402 36.67 57.91 34.51
N GLN A 403 37.21 57.79 35.72
CA GLN A 403 37.47 56.49 36.36
C GLN A 403 36.17 55.74 36.64
N LYS A 404 35.18 56.40 37.25
CA LYS A 404 33.84 55.83 37.47
C LYS A 404 33.18 55.38 36.16
N GLY A 405 33.24 56.21 35.11
CA GLY A 405 32.72 55.86 33.79
C GLY A 405 33.45 54.66 33.15
N ARG A 406 34.77 54.54 33.33
CA ARG A 406 35.54 53.36 32.89
C ARG A 406 35.16 52.11 33.66
N GLU A 407 35.00 52.22 34.98
CA GLU A 407 34.55 51.11 35.83
C GLU A 407 33.14 50.63 35.45
N GLU A 408 32.22 51.56 35.23
CA GLU A 408 30.88 51.26 34.72
C GLU A 408 30.93 50.58 33.35
N GLN A 409 31.77 51.07 32.43
CA GLN A 409 31.95 50.44 31.11
C GLN A 409 32.51 49.02 31.23
N ILE A 410 33.51 48.80 32.08
CA ILE A 410 34.12 47.48 32.33
C ILE A 410 33.08 46.55 32.96
N ASN A 411 32.31 47.03 33.94
CA ASN A 411 31.27 46.25 34.60
C ASN A 411 30.14 45.88 33.63
N ASN A 412 29.69 46.81 32.79
CA ASN A 412 28.70 46.55 31.73
C ASN A 412 29.21 45.52 30.73
N LYS A 413 30.48 45.61 30.31
CA LYS A 413 31.10 44.61 29.43
C LYS A 413 31.15 43.23 30.09
N ARG A 414 31.55 43.15 31.36
CA ARG A 414 31.56 41.90 32.14
C ARG A 414 30.16 41.30 32.30
N PHE A 415 29.15 42.14 32.54
CA PHE A 415 27.76 41.72 32.66
C PHE A 415 27.22 41.14 31.34
N LEU A 416 27.47 41.82 30.21
CA LEU A 416 27.09 41.31 28.89
C LEU A 416 27.79 40.00 28.56
N GLN A 417 29.09 39.88 28.85
CA GLN A 417 29.84 38.62 28.68
C GLN A 417 29.28 37.50 29.55
N ALA A 418 28.88 37.79 30.79
CA ALA A 418 28.25 36.80 31.67
C ALA A 418 26.90 36.30 31.12
N ILE A 419 26.07 37.20 30.57
CA ILE A 419 24.81 36.83 29.91
C ILE A 419 25.08 35.95 28.68
N GLU A 420 26.06 36.30 27.86
CA GLU A 420 26.41 35.54 26.66
C GLU A 420 26.94 34.14 27.01
N MET A 421 27.85 34.04 27.99
CA MET A 421 28.31 32.75 28.50
C MET A 421 27.15 31.89 29.02
N GLN A 422 26.19 32.50 29.72
CA GLN A 422 25.02 31.78 30.22
C GLN A 422 24.10 31.30 29.09
N ARG A 423 23.89 32.10 28.04
CA ARG A 423 23.14 31.70 26.85
C ARG A 423 23.82 30.53 26.13
N ASN A 424 25.14 30.65 25.90
CA ASN A 424 25.94 29.60 25.26
C ASN A 424 25.91 28.30 26.08
N LYS A 425 25.96 28.39 27.41
CA LYS A 425 25.83 27.23 28.31
C LYS A 425 24.45 26.56 28.16
N GLN A 426 23.37 27.34 28.19
CA GLN A 426 22.01 26.82 28.02
C GLN A 426 21.81 26.16 26.66
N GLU A 427 22.35 26.75 25.60
CA GLU A 427 22.30 26.17 24.25
C GLU A 427 23.12 24.87 24.17
N SER A 428 24.31 24.85 24.77
CA SER A 428 25.13 23.63 24.87
C SER A 428 24.41 22.53 25.64
N GLU A 429 23.77 22.85 26.77
CA GLU A 429 22.98 21.89 27.57
C GLU A 429 21.78 21.35 26.77
N ARG A 430 21.11 22.18 25.97
CA ARG A 430 20.03 21.74 25.06
C ARG A 430 20.55 20.78 24.01
N ILE A 431 21.69 21.09 23.38
CA ILE A 431 22.33 20.23 22.39
C ILE A 431 22.71 18.89 23.02
N ILE A 432 23.33 18.90 24.20
CA ILE A 432 23.70 17.67 24.93
C ILE A 432 22.46 16.84 25.25
N SER A 433 21.37 17.47 25.73
CA SER A 433 20.10 16.78 26.02
C SER A 433 19.50 16.15 24.75
N MET A 434 19.52 16.87 23.62
CA MET A 434 19.09 16.33 22.33
C MET A 434 19.96 15.16 21.87
N GLN A 435 21.28 15.25 22.02
CA GLN A 435 22.21 14.18 21.67
C GLN A 435 22.00 12.95 22.56
N GLN A 436 21.80 13.13 23.86
CA GLN A 436 21.48 12.05 24.79
C GLN A 436 20.15 11.38 24.43
N ALA A 437 19.11 12.15 24.11
CA ALA A 437 17.83 11.62 23.66
C ALA A 437 17.95 10.85 22.33
N ALA A 438 18.77 11.33 21.40
CA ALA A 438 19.04 10.63 20.14
C ALA A 438 19.77 9.30 20.38
N LEU A 439 20.79 9.28 21.23
CA LEU A 439 21.51 8.06 21.61
C LEU A 439 20.61 7.06 22.34
N CYS A 440 19.70 7.51 23.22
CA CYS A 440 18.72 6.63 23.86
C CYS A 440 17.78 6.01 22.83
N LYS A 441 17.24 6.79 21.88
CA LYS A 441 16.39 6.26 20.80
C LYS A 441 17.12 5.24 19.93
N GLU A 442 18.39 5.49 19.60
CA GLU A 442 19.20 4.57 18.82
C GLU A 442 19.44 3.24 19.57
N LYS A 443 19.71 3.31 20.89
CA LYS A 443 19.80 2.11 21.73
C LYS A 443 18.48 1.32 21.78
N GLU A 444 17.36 2.00 21.97
CA GLU A 444 16.03 1.36 21.98
C GLU A 444 15.72 0.68 20.64
N GLU A 445 16.03 1.32 19.51
CA GLU A 445 15.86 0.73 18.17
C GLU A 445 16.77 -0.50 17.98
N LEU A 446 18.01 -0.43 18.47
CA LEU A 446 18.95 -1.54 18.40
C LEU A 446 18.48 -2.73 19.27
N GLU A 447 17.99 -2.47 20.47
CA GLU A 447 17.37 -3.49 21.33
C GLU A 447 16.12 -4.11 20.67
N ARG A 448 15.25 -3.31 20.05
CA ARG A 448 14.10 -3.83 19.29
C ARG A 448 14.53 -4.74 18.15
N ARG A 449 15.55 -4.34 17.38
CA ARG A 449 16.11 -5.17 16.29
C ARG A 449 16.69 -6.48 16.84
N GLN A 450 17.41 -6.43 17.96
CA GLN A 450 17.93 -7.63 18.61
C GLN A 450 16.79 -8.55 19.08
N GLN A 451 15.74 -8.01 19.71
CA GLN A 451 14.56 -8.77 20.11
C GLN A 451 13.86 -9.41 18.91
N GLN A 452 13.67 -8.66 17.81
CA GLN A 452 13.11 -9.19 16.57
C GLN A 452 13.97 -10.31 15.98
N ALA A 453 15.29 -10.16 16.00
CA ALA A 453 16.22 -11.21 15.54
C ALA A 453 16.14 -12.46 16.42
N LEU A 454 15.98 -12.32 17.74
CA LEU A 454 15.77 -13.44 18.65
C LEU A 454 14.44 -14.15 18.39
N ILE A 455 13.36 -13.40 18.18
CA ILE A 455 12.04 -13.95 17.83
C ILE A 455 12.11 -14.73 16.52
N LEU A 456 12.73 -14.14 15.49
CA LEU A 456 12.91 -14.79 14.19
C LEU A 456 13.75 -16.07 14.31
N ARG A 457 14.83 -16.02 15.10
CA ARG A 457 15.66 -17.20 15.39
C ARG A 457 14.84 -18.30 16.04
N ASP A 458 14.01 -17.98 17.04
CA ASP A 458 13.18 -18.96 17.73
C ASP A 458 12.08 -19.53 16.82
N GLU A 459 11.51 -18.73 15.91
CA GLU A 459 10.61 -19.21 14.85
C GLU A 459 11.30 -20.18 13.90
N ILE A 460 12.51 -19.86 13.44
CA ILE A 460 13.29 -20.75 12.58
C ILE A 460 13.57 -22.08 13.31
N LEU A 461 13.96 -22.03 14.60
CA LEU A 461 14.17 -23.24 15.39
C LEU A 461 12.89 -24.07 15.55
N LYS A 462 11.73 -23.43 15.70
CA LYS A 462 10.43 -24.13 15.71
C LYS A 462 10.14 -24.79 14.36
N GLN A 463 10.34 -24.09 13.24
CA GLN A 463 10.13 -24.63 11.90
C GLN A 463 11.06 -25.82 11.61
N VAL A 464 12.33 -25.72 12.01
CA VAL A 464 13.29 -26.84 11.89
C VAL A 464 12.81 -28.03 12.71
N ASN A 465 12.40 -27.82 13.96
CA ASN A 465 11.87 -28.89 14.80
C ASN A 465 10.58 -29.52 14.24
N GLU A 466 9.68 -28.73 13.64
CA GLU A 466 8.48 -29.25 12.97
C GLU A 466 8.84 -30.07 11.74
N LYS A 467 9.74 -29.59 10.88
CA LYS A 467 10.27 -30.34 9.74
C LYS A 467 10.94 -31.65 10.17
N GLU A 468 11.73 -31.63 11.24
CA GLU A 468 12.36 -32.82 11.80
C GLU A 468 11.29 -33.83 12.25
N ARG A 469 10.23 -33.37 12.93
CA ARG A 469 9.08 -34.21 13.32
C ARG A 469 8.35 -34.78 12.12
N GLU A 470 8.10 -33.98 11.08
CA GLU A 470 7.51 -34.44 9.83
C GLU A 470 8.37 -35.53 9.18
N HIS A 471 9.69 -35.34 9.12
CA HIS A 471 10.62 -36.34 8.61
C HIS A 471 10.60 -37.64 9.43
N ILE A 472 10.51 -37.55 10.77
CA ILE A 472 10.36 -38.72 11.64
C ILE A 472 9.04 -39.44 11.33
N VAL A 473 7.92 -38.71 11.23
CA VAL A 473 6.61 -39.29 10.91
C VAL A 473 6.62 -39.94 9.53
N GLN A 474 7.23 -39.32 8.52
CA GLN A 474 7.38 -39.90 7.18
C GLN A 474 8.21 -41.18 7.22
N ARG A 475 9.33 -41.21 7.97
CA ARG A 475 10.13 -42.43 8.16
C ARG A 475 9.33 -43.54 8.82
N VAL A 476 8.53 -43.22 9.85
CA VAL A 476 7.66 -44.18 10.52
C VAL A 476 6.60 -44.72 9.55
N LYS A 477 5.94 -43.86 8.76
CA LYS A 477 4.98 -44.30 7.74
C LYS A 477 5.60 -45.23 6.69
N ILE A 478 6.76 -44.88 6.15
CA ILE A 478 7.47 -45.74 5.19
C ILE A 478 7.80 -47.10 5.83
N PHE A 479 8.17 -47.10 7.12
CA PHE A 479 8.45 -48.34 7.84
C PHE A 479 7.19 -49.18 8.09
N GLU A 480 6.07 -48.54 8.46
CA GLU A 480 4.75 -49.18 8.62
C GLU A 480 4.23 -49.74 7.30
N GLU A 481 4.35 -49.00 6.21
CA GLU A 481 4.05 -49.47 4.85
C GLU A 481 4.94 -50.66 4.47
N GLY A 482 6.23 -50.61 4.80
CA GLY A 482 7.16 -51.73 4.61
C GLY A 482 6.85 -52.97 5.47
N LEU A 483 6.27 -52.79 6.66
CA LEU A 483 5.75 -53.89 7.49
C LEU A 483 4.44 -54.44 6.90
N ALA A 484 3.53 -53.59 6.44
CA ALA A 484 2.27 -54.00 5.81
C ALA A 484 2.52 -54.78 4.52
N MET A 485 3.45 -54.33 3.67
CA MET A 485 3.86 -55.04 2.45
C MET A 485 4.45 -56.42 2.76
N ARG A 486 5.27 -56.54 3.83
CA ARG A 486 5.78 -57.84 4.28
C ARG A 486 4.66 -58.75 4.79
N ALA A 487 3.71 -58.23 5.57
CA ALA A 487 2.57 -58.98 6.06
C ALA A 487 1.62 -59.43 4.93
N GLU A 488 1.40 -58.61 3.91
CA GLU A 488 0.66 -58.99 2.70
C GLU A 488 1.40 -60.04 1.87
N ALA A 489 2.72 -59.91 1.72
CA ALA A 489 3.55 -60.91 1.04
C ALA A 489 3.50 -62.27 1.77
N GLU A 490 3.59 -62.28 3.11
CA GLU A 490 3.45 -63.49 3.92
C GLU A 490 2.05 -64.10 3.81
N LYS A 491 0.98 -63.28 3.85
CA LYS A 491 -0.40 -63.76 3.62
C LYS A 491 -0.56 -64.37 2.24
N ARG A 492 0.01 -63.74 1.21
CA ARG A 492 0.01 -64.25 -0.17
C ARG A 492 0.78 -65.58 -0.27
N GLN A 493 1.94 -65.69 0.37
CA GLN A 493 2.70 -66.94 0.44
C GLN A 493 1.92 -68.06 1.14
N LYS A 494 1.26 -67.78 2.26
CA LYS A 494 0.38 -68.75 2.95
C LYS A 494 -0.78 -69.19 2.07
N LEU A 495 -1.48 -68.26 1.41
CA LEU A 495 -2.55 -68.58 0.46
C LEU A 495 -2.06 -69.43 -0.71
N LEU A 496 -0.87 -69.14 -1.25
CA LEU A 496 -0.23 -69.94 -2.30
C LEU A 496 0.10 -71.35 -1.78
N GLN A 497 0.67 -71.47 -0.57
CA GLN A 497 0.94 -72.77 0.07
C GLN A 497 -0.36 -73.57 0.29
N ASP A 498 -1.44 -72.95 0.78
CA ASP A 498 -2.74 -73.61 0.99
C ASP A 498 -3.39 -74.06 -0.33
N VAL A 499 -3.20 -73.31 -1.41
CA VAL A 499 -3.69 -73.68 -2.75
C VAL A 499 -2.84 -74.81 -3.35
N ILE A 500 -1.52 -74.74 -3.18
CA ILE A 500 -0.58 -75.79 -3.58
C ILE A 500 -0.89 -77.09 -2.83
N GLU A 501 -1.17 -77.01 -1.54
CA GLU A 501 -1.47 -78.16 -0.70
C GLU A 501 -2.83 -78.77 -1.06
N ARG A 502 -3.86 -77.94 -1.32
CA ARG A 502 -5.15 -78.41 -1.87
C ARG A 502 -4.98 -79.09 -3.23
N LYS A 503 -4.22 -78.52 -4.16
CA LYS A 503 -3.96 -79.15 -5.47
C LYS A 503 -3.14 -80.43 -5.34
N CYS A 504 -2.17 -80.48 -4.43
CA CYS A 504 -1.45 -81.72 -4.13
C CYS A 504 -2.39 -82.79 -3.55
N GLN A 505 -3.37 -82.39 -2.73
CA GLN A 505 -4.38 -83.27 -2.17
C GLN A 505 -5.34 -83.80 -3.25
N GLU A 506 -5.82 -82.94 -4.16
CA GLU A 506 -6.63 -83.35 -5.33
C GLU A 506 -5.87 -84.31 -6.24
N VAL A 507 -4.56 -84.10 -6.45
CA VAL A 507 -3.72 -85.01 -7.25
C VAL A 507 -3.50 -86.35 -6.53
N ARG A 508 -3.43 -86.36 -5.19
CA ARG A 508 -3.39 -87.60 -4.39
C ARG A 508 -4.71 -88.37 -4.47
N GLU A 509 -5.85 -87.68 -4.41
CA GLU A 509 -7.19 -88.28 -4.52
C GLU A 509 -7.41 -88.92 -5.91
N ASN A 510 -6.79 -88.35 -6.95
CA ASN A 510 -6.78 -88.90 -8.31
C ASN A 510 -5.82 -90.09 -8.53
N ARG A 511 -5.27 -90.70 -7.46
CA ARG A 511 -4.39 -91.89 -7.49
C ARG A 511 -3.10 -91.72 -8.32
N VAL A 512 -2.52 -90.53 -8.34
CA VAL A 512 -1.22 -90.29 -8.98
C VAL A 512 -0.07 -90.76 -8.05
N PRO A 513 0.95 -91.48 -8.56
CA PRO A 513 2.10 -91.94 -7.75
C PRO A 513 2.87 -90.78 -7.08
N LYS A 514 3.30 -90.99 -5.82
CA LYS A 514 3.93 -89.98 -4.96
C LYS A 514 5.16 -89.28 -5.57
N VAL A 515 5.92 -89.97 -6.41
CA VAL A 515 7.15 -89.46 -7.03
C VAL A 515 6.90 -88.18 -7.84
N TYR A 516 5.80 -88.13 -8.61
CA TYR A 516 5.44 -86.95 -9.42
C TYR A 516 4.88 -85.78 -8.59
N ILE A 517 4.30 -86.08 -7.43
CA ILE A 517 3.76 -85.09 -6.50
C ILE A 517 4.91 -84.37 -5.79
N ASP A 518 5.95 -85.12 -5.42
CA ASP A 518 7.15 -84.57 -4.78
C ASP A 518 8.01 -83.76 -5.79
N GLU A 519 8.01 -84.15 -7.06
CA GLU A 519 8.64 -83.40 -8.16
C GLU A 519 7.90 -82.08 -8.46
N MET A 520 6.55 -82.08 -8.45
CA MET A 520 5.75 -80.86 -8.55
C MET A 520 5.99 -79.91 -7.36
N LYS A 521 6.10 -80.43 -6.13
CA LYS A 521 6.40 -79.62 -4.95
C LYS A 521 7.77 -78.94 -5.06
N ARG A 522 8.79 -79.68 -5.50
CA ARG A 522 10.13 -79.13 -5.79
C ARG A 522 10.14 -78.09 -6.90
N MET A 523 9.38 -78.31 -7.98
CA MET A 523 9.28 -77.32 -9.06
C MET A 523 8.56 -76.05 -8.61
N MET A 524 7.56 -76.15 -7.73
CA MET A 524 6.84 -74.98 -7.23
C MET A 524 7.60 -74.20 -6.14
N GLU A 525 8.45 -74.85 -5.34
CA GLU A 525 9.38 -74.17 -4.42
C GLU A 525 10.44 -73.33 -5.16
N ASN A 526 10.82 -73.72 -6.38
CA ASN A 526 11.79 -73.00 -7.21
C ASN A 526 11.20 -71.85 -8.06
N ILE A 527 9.87 -71.63 -8.01
CA ILE A 527 9.17 -70.56 -8.76
C ILE A 527 8.90 -69.33 -7.87
N GLN A 528 9.17 -69.42 -6.56
CA GLN A 528 9.19 -68.27 -5.64
C GLN A 528 10.43 -67.40 -5.87
#